data_AF-A0A932DAA1-F1
#
_entry.id   AF-A0A932DAA1-F1
#
_cell.length_a   1.000
_cell.length_b   1.000
_cell.length_c   1.000
_cell.angle_alpha   90.00
_cell.angle_beta   90.00
_cell.angle_gamma   90.00
#
_symmetry.space_group_name_H-M   'P 1'
#
loop_
_entity.id
_entity.type
_entity.pdbx_description
1 polymer ?
#
loop_
_entity_poly.entity_id
_entity_poly.type
_entity_poly.pdbx_seq_one_letter_code
_entity_poly.pdbx_strand_id
1 'polypeptide(L)' 'MKTWPPQDAKNQFGQVVELARTKGQQTVTRHGEPVAAIVAADEFKQMARPKESVVEFFAPLGGSGIRLERHRDVPRRLKL' A
#
# COMPACT_ATOMS: atom_id res chain seq x y z
N MET A 1 6.44 10.78 9.73
CA MET A 1 5.09 11.27 9.35
C MET A 1 4.89 12.63 9.98
N LYS A 2 4.64 13.67 9.17
CA LYS A 2 4.34 15.02 9.69
C LYS A 2 2.82 15.19 9.72
N THR A 3 2.32 15.75 10.82
CA THR A 3 0.89 16.04 11.02
C THR A 3 0.62 17.52 10.78
N TRP A 4 -0.56 17.81 10.23
CA TRP A 4 -0.95 19.14 9.78
C TRP A 4 -2.35 19.47 10.30
N PRO A 5 -2.50 20.47 11.18
CA PRO A 5 -3.80 21.07 11.44
C PRO A 5 -4.43 21.62 10.14
N PRO A 6 -5.76 21.71 10.03
CA PRO A 6 -6.41 22.01 8.74
C PRO A 6 -6.05 23.41 8.21
N GLN A 7 -5.92 24.38 9.11
CA GLN A 7 -5.45 25.73 8.77
C GLN A 7 -4.03 25.74 8.22
N ASP A 8 -3.12 24.95 8.80
CA ASP A 8 -1.71 24.91 8.38
C ASP A 8 -1.58 24.19 7.04
N ALA A 9 -2.33 23.09 6.87
CA ALA A 9 -2.40 22.37 5.60
C ALA A 9 -2.92 23.26 4.46
N LYS A 10 -3.93 24.10 4.72
CA LYS A 10 -4.45 25.06 3.74
C LYS A 10 -3.42 26.13 3.39
N ASN A 11 -2.73 26.69 4.38
CA ASN A 11 -1.76 27.77 4.18
C ASN A 11 -0.45 27.30 3.53
N GLN A 12 -0.08 26.03 3.72
CA GLN A 12 1.17 25.45 3.23
C GLN A 12 0.93 24.32 2.23
N PHE A 13 -0.21 24.32 1.53
CA PHE A 13 -0.65 23.17 0.72
C PHE A 13 0.40 22.70 -0.30
N GLY A 14 1.08 23.62 -0.97
CA GLY A 14 2.17 23.27 -1.90
C GLY A 14 3.32 22.50 -1.23
N GLN A 15 3.71 22.90 -0.01
CA GLN A 15 4.74 22.18 0.76
C GLN A 15 4.24 20.80 1.20
N VAL A 16 2.97 20.70 1.61
CA VAL A 16 2.36 19.42 1.98
C VAL A 16 2.40 18.45 0.80
N VAL A 17 2.05 18.92 -0.41
CA VAL A 17 2.11 18.13 -1.64
C VAL A 17 3.53 17.68 -1.96
N GLU A 18 4.52 18.57 -1.87
CA GLU A 18 5.91 18.21 -2.13
C GLU A 18 6.46 17.19 -1.12
N LEU A 19 6.07 17.32 0.16
CA LEU A 19 6.43 16.34 1.18
C LEU A 19 5.71 15.00 0.96
N ALA A 20 4.44 15.01 0.53
CA ALA A 20 3.73 13.79 0.13
C ALA A 20 4.45 13.07 -1.01
N ARG A 21 4.95 13.82 -1.99
CA ARG A 21 5.69 13.28 -3.15
C ARG A 21 7.08 12.77 -2.80
N THR A 22 7.81 13.45 -1.92
CA THR A 22 9.25 13.18 -1.69
C THR A 22 9.57 12.46 -0.39
N LYS A 23 8.70 12.57 0.62
CA LYS A 23 8.90 12.01 1.97
C LYS A 23 7.78 11.03 2.37
N GLY A 24 6.79 10.79 1.51
CA GLY A 24 5.66 9.90 1.75
C GLY A 24 4.52 10.59 2.50
N GLN A 25 3.55 9.78 2.97
CA GLN A 25 2.28 10.25 3.54
C GLN A 25 2.38 11.43 4.53
N GLN A 26 1.52 12.43 4.30
CA GLN A 26 1.28 13.57 5.18
C GLN A 26 -0.12 13.46 5.79
N THR A 27 -0.25 13.64 7.11
CA THR A 27 -1.53 13.43 7.80
C THR A 27 -2.14 14.77 8.20
N VAL A 28 -3.40 15.00 7.86
CA VAL A 28 -4.18 16.14 8.34
C VAL A 28 -4.95 15.73 9.59
N THR A 29 -4.88 16.54 10.64
CA THR A 29 -5.55 16.28 11.93
C THR A 29 -6.58 17.34 12.25
N ARG A 30 -7.62 17.00 13.02
CA ARG A 30 -8.60 17.93 13.58
C ARG A 30 -8.74 17.62 15.08
N HIS A 31 -8.52 18.61 15.93
CA HIS A 31 -8.48 18.41 17.40
C HIS A 31 -7.48 17.33 17.85
N GLY A 32 -6.35 17.20 17.14
CA GLY A 32 -5.32 16.18 17.41
C GLY A 32 -5.56 14.83 16.72
N GLU A 33 -6.78 14.56 16.28
CA GLU A 33 -7.14 13.28 15.67
C GLU A 33 -6.92 13.28 14.14
N PRO A 34 -6.34 12.22 13.54
CA PRO A 34 -6.23 12.09 12.09
C PRO A 34 -7.59 12.09 11.40
N VAL A 35 -7.78 12.96 10.40
CA VAL A 35 -9.03 13.07 9.63
C VAL A 35 -8.84 12.86 8.13
N ALA A 36 -7.64 13.10 7.61
CA ALA A 36 -7.31 12.85 6.22
C ALA A 36 -5.81 12.58 6.06
N ALA A 37 -5.43 12.01 4.92
CA ALA A 37 -4.04 11.83 4.53
C ALA A 37 -3.85 12.26 3.08
N ILE A 38 -2.69 12.87 2.80
CA ILE A 38 -2.23 13.21 1.46
C ILE A 38 -1.03 12.32 1.17
N VAL A 39 -1.11 11.58 0.07
CA VAL A 39 -0.08 10.66 -0.44
C VAL A 39 0.26 11.01 -1.88
N ALA A 40 1.41 10.54 -2.38
CA ALA A 40 1.73 10.72 -3.79
C ALA A 40 0.66 10.05 -4.67
N ALA A 41 0.32 10.66 -5.80
CA ALA A 41 -0.75 10.14 -6.67
C ALA A 41 -0.47 8.70 -7.14
N ASP A 42 0.78 8.38 -7.47
CA ASP A 42 1.15 7.04 -7.91
C ASP A 42 1.17 6.02 -6.77
N GLU A 43 1.49 6.45 -5.55
CA GLU A 43 1.37 5.64 -4.33
C GLU A 43 -0.10 5.31 -4.06
N PHE A 44 -0.98 6.31 -4.13
CA PHE A 44 -2.42 6.11 -4.00
C PHE A 44 -2.95 5.15 -5.06
N LYS A 45 -2.56 5.32 -6.32
CA LYS A 45 -2.96 4.41 -7.40
C LYS A 45 -2.53 2.98 -7.12
N GLN A 46 -1.32 2.76 -6.60
CA GLN A 46 -0.85 1.42 -6.24
C GLN A 46 -1.63 0.84 -5.07
N MET A 47 -1.89 1.63 -4.03
CA MET A 47 -2.69 1.21 -2.86
C MET A 47 -4.15 0.91 -3.21
N ALA A 48 -4.73 1.71 -4.12
CA ALA A 48 -6.11 1.60 -4.55
C ALA A 48 -6.33 0.51 -5.61
N ARG A 49 -5.26 -0.13 -6.12
CA ARG A 49 -5.40 -1.29 -6.99
C ARG A 49 -6.18 -2.37 -6.23
N PRO A 50 -7.25 -2.93 -6.81
CA PRO A 50 -7.89 -4.11 -6.27
C PRO A 50 -6.80 -5.16 -6.04
N LYS A 51 -6.76 -5.72 -4.84
CA LYS A 51 -5.93 -6.91 -4.62
C LYS A 51 -6.52 -7.99 -5.50
N GLU A 52 -5.79 -8.36 -6.54
CA GLU A 52 -6.12 -9.54 -7.32
C GLU A 52 -6.24 -10.70 -6.34
N SER A 53 -7.38 -11.39 -6.36
CA SER A 53 -7.52 -12.55 -5.51
C SER A 53 -6.49 -13.59 -5.94
N VAL A 54 -5.99 -14.40 -5.00
CA VAL A 54 -5.07 -15.49 -5.33
C VAL A 54 -5.68 -16.40 -6.41
N VAL A 55 -7.02 -16.53 -6.43
CA VAL A 55 -7.76 -17.27 -7.46
C VAL A 55 -7.66 -16.60 -8.84
N GLU A 56 -7.94 -15.29 -8.95
CA GLU A 56 -7.83 -14.54 -10.21
C GLU A 56 -6.40 -14.54 -10.74
N PHE A 57 -5.41 -14.37 -9.87
CA PHE A 57 -4.00 -14.41 -10.24
C PHE A 57 -3.60 -15.73 -10.91
N PHE A 58 -4.16 -16.85 -10.42
CA PHE A 58 -3.90 -18.18 -10.98
C PHE A 58 -4.90 -18.60 -12.06
N ALA A 59 -5.97 -17.84 -12.32
CA ALA A 59 -6.98 -18.19 -13.33
C ALA A 59 -6.38 -18.43 -14.74
N PRO A 60 -5.37 -17.66 -15.22
CA PRO A 60 -4.71 -17.92 -16.50
C PRO A 60 -3.96 -19.26 -16.57
N LEU A 61 -3.69 -19.93 -15.44
CA LEU A 61 -3.09 -21.26 -15.43
C LEU A 61 -4.09 -22.38 -15.76
N GLY A 62 -5.39 -22.09 -15.75
CA GLY A 62 -6.42 -23.01 -16.18
C GLY A 62 -6.19 -23.46 -17.62
N GLY A 63 -5.95 -24.75 -17.84
CA GLY A 63 -5.68 -25.30 -19.18
C GLY A 63 -4.24 -25.11 -19.69
N SER A 64 -3.32 -24.57 -18.87
CA SER A 64 -1.90 -24.41 -19.24
C SER A 64 -1.13 -25.72 -19.40
N GLY A 65 -1.70 -26.86 -19.01
CA GLY A 65 -1.02 -28.16 -19.01
C GLY A 65 -0.02 -28.35 -17.86
N ILE A 66 0.17 -27.34 -16.99
CA ILE A 66 1.00 -27.45 -15.80
C ILE A 66 0.37 -28.46 -14.83
N ARG A 67 1.13 -29.51 -14.49
CA ARG A 67 0.74 -30.51 -13.48
C ARG A 67 1.35 -30.11 -12.14
N LEU A 68 0.51 -29.57 -11.25
CA LEU A 68 0.87 -29.28 -9.87
C LEU A 68 0.43 -30.45 -8.99
N GLU A 69 1.40 -31.17 -8.44
CA GLU A 69 1.16 -32.16 -7.40
C GLU A 69 1.62 -31.62 -6.05
N ARG A 70 0.86 -31.93 -4.99
CA ARG A 70 1.26 -31.56 -3.64
C ARG A 70 2.47 -32.40 -3.22
N HIS A 71 3.65 -31.77 -3.27
CA HIS A 71 4.87 -32.39 -2.76
C HIS A 71 4.78 -32.56 -1.24
N ARG A 72 4.96 -33.78 -0.73
CA ARG A 72 4.82 -34.11 0.71
C ARG A 72 6.16 -34.13 1.45
N ASP A 73 7.10 -33.28 1.02
CA ASP A 73 8.40 -33.23 1.68
C ASP A 73 8.28 -32.70 3.11
N VAL A 74 9.12 -33.24 3.97
CA VAL A 74 9.32 -32.72 5.30
C VAL A 74 10.17 -31.44 5.22
N PRO A 75 9.87 -30.42 6.05
CA PRO A 75 10.70 -29.23 6.12
C PRO A 75 12.15 -29.60 6.40
N ARG A 76 13.07 -28.93 5.71
CA ARG A 76 14.50 -29.09 5.98
C ARG A 76 14.81 -28.67 7.42
N ARG A 77 15.65 -29.45 8.10
CA ARG A 77 16.02 -29.21 9.50
C ARG A 77 16.77 -27.88 9.61
N LEU A 78 16.17 -26.88 10.25
CA LEU A 78 16.81 -25.60 10.53
C LEU A 78 17.58 -25.70 11.85
N LYS A 79 18.84 -25.24 11.87
CA LYS A 79 19.54 -24.94 13.12
C LYS A 79 19.10 -23.52 13.52
N LEU A 80 18.37 -23.42 14.62
CA LEU A 80 18.06 -22.16 15.30
C LEU A 80 19.25 -21.71 16.14
#